data_AF-A0A4Z1K924-F1
#
_entry.id   AF-A0A4Z1K924-F1
#
_cell.length_a   1.000
_cell.length_b   1.000
_cell.length_c   1.000
_cell.angle_alpha   90.00
_cell.angle_beta   90.00
_cell.angle_gamma   90.00
#
_symmetry.space_group_name_H-M   'P 1'
#
loop_
_entity.id
_entity.type
_entity.pdbx_description
1 polymer ?
#
loop_
_entity_poly.entity_id
_entity_poly.type
_entity_poly.pdbx_seq_one_letter_code
_entity_poly.pdbx_strand_id
1 'polypeptide(L)'
;MTISAPQRPPPLQTGSTPPASTHKSQIREKVWEELRHVAIPDSRFDHDYSSFICDFVGSNDAGRHLINLDCYMTAETIFIAPDNCLQELRCQALKDGKIVICTTYGIRRGFFLLNPKEIPERKWEVASYLDGMERYGRHVTLTAIRSEGLRIPLMVTGTGAINYKGLRFGKGHGFFDLEWGMLYSIGAVNKDTKIIALVHECQVLEEEFKGDQWDTGCDYVITNKRVITVAGAAKPGYGIIWDKLDRGMLEDIESLRELKNIISPPELKSPQEHMDFSEEARLYMDYASFDF
;
A
#
# COMPACT_ATOMS: atom_id res chain seq x y z
N MET A 1 -59.28 -6.23 -24.96
CA MET A 1 -58.28 -5.83 -23.93
C MET A 1 -56.91 -6.09 -24.50
N THR A 2 -56.27 -5.05 -25.00
CA THR A 2 -54.98 -5.10 -25.72
C THR A 2 -53.89 -4.72 -24.73
N ILE A 3 -52.99 -5.66 -24.42
CA ILE A 3 -51.91 -5.45 -23.45
C ILE A 3 -50.79 -4.69 -24.17
N SER A 4 -50.55 -3.44 -23.76
CA SER A 4 -49.45 -2.61 -24.28
C SER A 4 -48.12 -3.10 -23.74
N ALA A 5 -47.12 -3.23 -24.61
CA ALA A 5 -45.73 -3.51 -24.22
C ALA A 5 -45.13 -2.35 -23.42
N PRO A 6 -44.21 -2.61 -22.46
CA PRO A 6 -43.59 -1.56 -21.67
C PRO A 6 -42.60 -0.74 -22.51
N GLN A 7 -42.74 0.58 -22.48
CA GLN A 7 -41.82 1.50 -23.14
C GLN A 7 -40.48 1.52 -22.39
N ARG A 8 -39.38 1.48 -23.14
CA ARG A 8 -38.01 1.60 -22.64
C ARG A 8 -37.80 3.04 -22.14
N PRO A 9 -37.19 3.27 -20.96
CA PRO A 9 -36.90 4.62 -20.49
C PRO A 9 -35.88 5.30 -21.42
N PRO A 10 -35.93 6.63 -21.57
CA PRO A 10 -34.98 7.37 -22.40
C PRO A 10 -33.57 7.27 -21.79
N PRO A 11 -32.51 7.30 -22.62
CA PRO A 11 -31.14 7.30 -22.12
C PRO A 11 -30.89 8.59 -21.31
N LEU A 12 -30.27 8.45 -20.14
CA LEU A 12 -29.78 9.60 -19.37
C LEU A 12 -28.75 10.36 -20.21
N GLN A 13 -29.08 11.59 -20.60
CA GLN A 13 -28.08 12.53 -21.11
C GLN A 13 -27.21 13.01 -19.95
N THR A 14 -26.03 12.41 -19.78
CA THR A 14 -24.97 13.00 -18.95
C THR A 14 -24.18 13.98 -19.80
N GLY A 15 -24.69 15.21 -19.86
CA GLY A 15 -23.93 16.36 -20.32
C GLY A 15 -22.93 16.78 -19.25
N SER A 16 -21.70 16.30 -19.34
CA SER A 16 -20.53 16.94 -18.75
C SER A 16 -19.32 16.60 -19.60
N THR A 17 -18.84 17.57 -20.35
CA THR A 17 -17.55 17.51 -21.04
C THR A 17 -16.47 17.21 -19.98
N PRO A 18 -15.64 16.16 -20.14
CA PRO A 18 -14.58 15.90 -19.19
C PRO A 18 -13.62 17.10 -19.14
N PRO A 19 -13.03 17.43 -17.98
CA PRO A 19 -11.99 18.44 -17.92
C PRO A 19 -10.85 18.06 -18.87
N ALA A 20 -10.22 19.06 -19.50
CA ALA A 20 -9.12 18.86 -20.44
C ALA A 20 -8.08 17.89 -19.84
N SER A 21 -7.80 16.80 -20.56
CA SER A 21 -6.90 15.75 -20.07
C SER A 21 -5.51 16.34 -19.82
N THR A 22 -5.09 16.33 -18.57
CA THR A 22 -3.71 16.72 -18.22
C THR A 22 -2.73 15.80 -18.97
N HIS A 23 -1.53 16.29 -19.29
CA HIS A 23 -0.47 15.48 -19.92
C HIS A 23 -0.23 14.16 -19.16
N LYS A 24 -0.33 14.20 -17.82
CA LYS A 24 -0.30 13.04 -16.92
C LYS A 24 -1.42 12.01 -17.19
N SER A 25 -2.65 12.45 -17.44
CA SER A 25 -3.76 11.55 -17.78
C SER A 25 -3.57 10.88 -19.14
N GLN A 26 -3.08 11.62 -20.14
CA GLN A 26 -2.83 11.08 -21.48
C GLN A 26 -1.75 10.00 -21.46
N ILE A 27 -0.70 10.16 -20.64
CA ILE A 27 0.34 9.14 -20.46
C ILE A 27 -0.25 7.88 -19.80
N ARG A 28 -1.12 8.00 -18.79
CA ARG A 28 -1.78 6.83 -18.17
C ARG A 28 -2.59 6.04 -19.17
N GLU A 29 -3.41 6.73 -19.97
CA GLU A 29 -4.27 6.08 -20.97
C GLU A 29 -3.45 5.28 -21.97
N LYS A 30 -2.33 5.83 -22.47
CA LYS A 30 -1.41 5.13 -23.38
C LYS A 30 -0.80 3.89 -22.74
N VAL A 31 -0.29 4.01 -21.51
CA VAL A 31 0.30 2.84 -20.81
C VAL A 31 -0.77 1.78 -20.57
N TRP A 32 -1.99 2.18 -20.19
CA TRP A 32 -3.08 1.26 -19.93
C TRP A 32 -3.58 0.54 -21.19
N GLU A 33 -3.55 1.20 -22.34
CA GLU A 33 -3.82 0.56 -23.64
C GLU A 33 -2.81 -0.58 -23.89
N GLU A 34 -1.52 -0.30 -23.79
CA GLU A 34 -0.48 -1.31 -23.99
C GLU A 34 -0.53 -2.42 -22.92
N LEU A 35 -0.79 -2.04 -21.67
CA LEU A 35 -0.90 -2.96 -20.55
C LEU A 35 -2.06 -3.95 -20.73
N ARG A 36 -3.16 -3.55 -21.39
CA ARG A 36 -4.30 -4.45 -21.69
C ARG A 36 -3.94 -5.67 -22.51
N HIS A 37 -2.87 -5.60 -23.31
CA HIS A 37 -2.43 -6.74 -24.10
C HIS A 37 -1.64 -7.79 -23.31
N VAL A 38 -1.13 -7.42 -22.12
CA VAL A 38 -0.21 -8.26 -21.34
C VAL A 38 -0.66 -8.47 -19.89
N ALA A 39 -1.60 -7.66 -19.38
CA ALA A 39 -2.09 -7.74 -18.01
C ALA A 39 -2.93 -8.99 -17.78
N ILE A 40 -2.79 -9.53 -16.58
CA ILE A 40 -3.67 -10.56 -16.04
C ILE A 40 -4.77 -9.83 -15.26
N PRO A 41 -6.06 -10.02 -15.60
CA PRO A 41 -7.17 -9.30 -14.97
C PRO A 41 -7.33 -9.69 -13.49
N ASP A 42 -7.76 -8.73 -12.66
CA ASP A 42 -8.12 -8.99 -11.26
C ASP A 42 -9.53 -9.58 -11.16
N SER A 43 -9.73 -10.48 -10.22
CA SER A 43 -11.03 -11.15 -10.04
C SER A 43 -12.18 -10.23 -9.62
N ARG A 44 -11.87 -9.04 -9.08
CA ARG A 44 -12.86 -8.05 -8.58
C ARG A 44 -12.98 -6.85 -9.51
N PHE A 45 -11.86 -6.40 -10.06
CA PHE A 45 -11.77 -5.16 -10.82
C PHE A 45 -11.53 -5.36 -12.32
N ASP A 46 -11.34 -6.61 -12.77
CA ASP A 46 -11.09 -6.96 -14.17
C ASP A 46 -9.94 -6.13 -14.77
N HIS A 47 -10.20 -5.29 -15.78
CA HIS A 47 -9.20 -4.40 -16.40
C HIS A 47 -9.23 -2.95 -15.89
N ASP A 48 -9.85 -2.69 -14.75
CA ASP A 48 -9.82 -1.37 -14.10
C ASP A 48 -8.48 -1.13 -13.38
N TYR A 49 -7.44 -0.79 -14.16
CA TYR A 49 -6.10 -0.49 -13.66
C TYR A 49 -6.03 0.78 -12.80
N SER A 50 -7.12 1.56 -12.72
CA SER A 50 -7.22 2.66 -11.77
C SER A 50 -7.43 2.15 -10.34
N SER A 51 -7.97 0.93 -10.18
CA SER A 51 -8.30 0.33 -8.87
C SER A 51 -7.14 -0.50 -8.28
N PHE A 52 -6.41 -1.29 -9.07
CA PHE A 52 -5.36 -2.20 -8.58
C PHE A 52 -4.07 -2.11 -9.43
N ILE A 53 -2.93 -2.57 -8.88
CA ILE A 53 -1.73 -2.78 -9.71
C ILE A 53 -1.82 -4.23 -10.20
N CYS A 54 -1.94 -4.40 -11.51
CA CYS A 54 -2.19 -5.70 -12.10
C CYS A 54 -0.96 -6.60 -12.10
N ASP A 55 -1.22 -7.90 -12.22
CA ASP A 55 -0.20 -8.84 -12.67
C ASP A 55 -0.11 -8.79 -14.20
N PHE A 56 0.92 -9.41 -14.78
CA PHE A 56 1.18 -9.39 -16.21
C PHE A 56 1.92 -10.65 -16.67
N VAL A 57 1.75 -10.99 -17.95
CA VAL A 57 2.50 -12.08 -18.59
C VAL A 57 3.99 -11.76 -18.55
N GLY A 58 4.76 -12.63 -17.90
CA GLY A 58 6.21 -12.46 -17.69
C GLY A 58 6.59 -11.88 -16.32
N SER A 59 5.65 -11.67 -15.39
CA SER A 59 5.97 -11.26 -14.02
C SER A 59 6.89 -12.24 -13.30
N ASN A 60 6.76 -13.54 -13.58
CA ASN A 60 7.68 -14.56 -13.08
C ASN A 60 9.12 -14.38 -13.61
N ASP A 61 9.30 -13.93 -14.86
CA ASP A 61 10.64 -13.63 -15.39
C ASP A 61 11.26 -12.41 -14.70
N ALA A 62 10.45 -11.37 -14.46
CA ALA A 62 10.86 -10.23 -13.66
C ALA A 62 11.23 -10.65 -12.23
N GLY A 63 10.44 -11.54 -11.61
CA GLY A 63 10.73 -12.11 -10.30
C GLY A 63 12.06 -12.86 -10.27
N ARG A 64 12.37 -13.66 -11.31
CA ARG A 64 13.67 -14.35 -11.44
C ARG A 64 14.84 -13.38 -11.54
N HIS A 65 14.69 -12.26 -12.25
CA HIS A 65 15.73 -11.23 -12.27
C HIS A 65 15.93 -10.60 -10.89
N LEU A 66 14.83 -10.31 -10.19
CA LEU A 66 14.85 -9.67 -8.87
C LEU A 66 15.56 -10.53 -7.81
N ILE A 67 15.25 -11.83 -7.73
CA ILE A 67 15.83 -12.70 -6.69
C ILE A 67 17.35 -12.92 -6.85
N ASN A 68 17.90 -12.58 -8.02
CA ASN A 68 19.32 -12.65 -8.30
C ASN A 68 20.10 -11.38 -7.91
N LEU A 69 19.45 -10.37 -7.33
CA LEU A 69 20.12 -9.15 -6.87
C LEU A 69 20.71 -9.34 -5.47
N ASP A 70 21.90 -8.76 -5.24
CA ASP A 70 22.58 -8.81 -3.94
C ASP A 70 21.72 -8.29 -2.79
N CYS A 71 20.94 -7.23 -3.03
CA CYS A 71 20.04 -6.66 -2.02
C CYS A 71 18.88 -7.60 -1.65
N TYR A 72 18.46 -8.49 -2.56
CA TYR A 72 17.49 -9.54 -2.24
C TYR A 72 18.16 -10.68 -1.49
N MET A 73 19.30 -11.17 -1.98
CA MET A 73 20.00 -12.32 -1.38
C MET A 73 20.37 -12.04 0.08
N THR A 74 20.84 -10.84 0.38
CA THR A 74 21.27 -10.43 1.73
C THR A 74 20.14 -9.99 2.66
N ALA A 75 18.95 -9.65 2.14
CA ALA A 75 17.84 -9.23 2.96
C ALA A 75 17.15 -10.42 3.65
N GLU A 76 17.11 -10.40 4.98
CA GLU A 76 16.36 -11.39 5.79
C GLU A 76 14.89 -10.99 5.99
N THR A 77 14.61 -9.68 6.06
CA THR A 77 13.27 -9.11 6.14
C THR A 77 13.04 -8.21 4.92
N ILE A 78 11.93 -8.40 4.22
CA ILE A 78 11.60 -7.64 3.01
C ILE A 78 10.18 -7.10 3.14
N PHE A 79 9.98 -5.84 2.78
CA PHE A 79 8.64 -5.32 2.52
C PHE A 79 8.24 -5.59 1.07
N ILE A 80 7.12 -6.26 0.85
CA ILE A 80 6.58 -6.50 -0.49
C ILE A 80 5.16 -5.95 -0.53
N ALA A 81 4.93 -4.91 -1.34
CA ALA A 81 3.64 -4.24 -1.45
C ALA A 81 2.51 -5.20 -1.88
N PRO A 82 1.23 -4.89 -1.60
CA PRO A 82 0.08 -5.74 -1.90
C PRO A 82 -0.34 -5.73 -3.38
N ASP A 83 0.61 -5.57 -4.30
CA ASP A 83 0.36 -5.53 -5.74
C ASP A 83 0.22 -6.96 -6.29
N ASN A 84 -0.61 -7.13 -7.33
CA ASN A 84 -0.91 -8.47 -7.87
C ASN A 84 0.34 -9.09 -8.52
N CYS A 85 1.15 -8.30 -9.24
CA CYS A 85 2.41 -8.76 -9.85
C CYS A 85 3.47 -9.26 -8.85
N LEU A 86 3.26 -9.04 -7.55
CA LEU A 86 4.20 -9.41 -6.49
C LEU A 86 3.80 -10.66 -5.71
N GLN A 87 2.67 -11.31 -6.05
CA GLN A 87 2.19 -12.48 -5.32
C GLN A 87 3.18 -13.66 -5.35
N GLU A 88 3.70 -14.00 -6.52
CA GLU A 88 4.70 -15.07 -6.62
C GLU A 88 6.00 -14.68 -5.91
N LEU A 89 6.39 -13.40 -5.93
CA LEU A 89 7.57 -12.94 -5.19
C LEU A 89 7.39 -13.08 -3.67
N ARG A 90 6.20 -12.80 -3.14
CA ARG A 90 5.88 -13.07 -1.71
C ARG A 90 6.03 -14.55 -1.39
N CYS A 91 5.50 -15.42 -2.25
CA CYS A 91 5.64 -16.88 -2.11
C CYS A 91 7.12 -17.31 -2.15
N GLN A 92 7.88 -16.81 -3.12
CA GLN A 92 9.30 -17.12 -3.27
C GLN A 92 10.13 -16.63 -2.08
N ALA A 93 9.87 -15.44 -1.55
CA ALA A 93 10.54 -14.94 -0.36
C ALA A 93 10.32 -15.84 0.87
N LEU A 94 9.12 -16.42 1.04
CA LEU A 94 8.87 -17.41 2.08
C LEU A 94 9.66 -18.71 1.84
N LYS A 95 9.71 -19.20 0.60
CA LYS A 95 10.52 -20.37 0.20
C LYS A 95 12.01 -20.15 0.48
N ASP A 96 12.48 -18.92 0.30
CA ASP A 96 13.86 -18.51 0.56
C ASP A 96 14.14 -18.21 2.05
N GLY A 97 13.17 -18.50 2.94
CA GLY A 97 13.33 -18.38 4.38
C GLY A 97 13.27 -16.95 4.92
N LYS A 98 12.77 -15.99 4.13
CA LYS A 98 12.73 -14.57 4.47
C LYS A 98 11.44 -14.21 5.20
N ILE A 99 11.52 -13.22 6.09
CA ILE A 99 10.35 -12.59 6.70
C ILE A 99 9.77 -11.59 5.69
N VAL A 100 8.49 -11.72 5.37
CA VAL A 100 7.79 -10.78 4.48
C VAL A 100 6.88 -9.88 5.31
N ILE A 101 7.04 -8.57 5.16
CA ILE A 101 6.09 -7.57 5.65
C ILE A 101 5.29 -7.06 4.45
N CYS A 102 3.98 -7.02 4.56
CA CYS A 102 3.10 -6.53 3.51
C CYS A 102 1.91 -5.82 4.15
N THR A 103 1.35 -4.82 3.47
CA THR A 103 0.10 -4.17 3.91
C THR A 103 -1.10 -4.85 3.26
N THR A 104 -2.30 -4.54 3.75
CA THR A 104 -3.53 -4.89 3.02
C THR A 104 -3.82 -3.87 1.91
N TYR A 105 -4.74 -4.21 1.01
CA TYR A 105 -5.17 -3.29 -0.06
C TYR A 105 -5.63 -1.93 0.51
N GLY A 106 -4.99 -0.85 0.05
CA GLY A 106 -5.22 0.51 0.54
C GLY A 106 -4.76 0.76 1.98
N ILE A 107 -3.91 -0.11 2.54
CA ILE A 107 -3.36 -0.04 3.91
C ILE A 107 -4.45 -0.06 4.99
N ARG A 108 -5.70 -0.39 4.65
CA ARG A 108 -6.87 -0.21 5.54
C ARG A 108 -6.75 -0.97 6.85
N ARG A 109 -6.13 -2.15 6.81
CA ARG A 109 -5.87 -3.01 7.98
C ARG A 109 -4.38 -3.13 8.31
N GLY A 110 -3.61 -2.11 7.92
CA GLY A 110 -2.21 -1.98 8.30
C GLY A 110 -1.31 -3.09 7.76
N PHE A 111 -0.31 -3.47 8.56
CA PHE A 111 0.78 -4.35 8.21
C PHE A 111 0.57 -5.77 8.72
N PHE A 112 1.02 -6.73 7.93
CA PHE A 112 1.06 -8.15 8.26
C PHE A 112 2.47 -8.67 8.07
N LEU A 113 2.88 -9.55 8.98
CA LEU A 113 4.16 -10.24 8.97
C LEU A 113 3.92 -11.71 8.64
N LEU A 114 4.58 -12.18 7.59
CA LEU A 114 4.63 -13.58 7.19
C LEU A 114 6.01 -14.13 7.55
N ASN A 115 6.04 -15.04 8.52
CA ASN A 115 7.26 -15.73 8.95
C ASN A 115 7.21 -17.19 8.46
N PRO A 116 8.12 -17.64 7.59
CA PRO A 116 8.12 -19.03 7.11
C PRO A 116 8.38 -20.06 8.22
N LYS A 117 8.89 -19.63 9.39
CA LYS A 117 9.02 -20.48 10.59
C LYS A 117 7.70 -20.68 11.35
N GLU A 118 6.74 -19.78 11.18
CA GLU A 118 5.42 -19.83 11.84
C GLU A 118 4.33 -20.39 10.91
N ILE A 119 4.54 -20.28 9.60
CA ILE A 119 3.60 -20.73 8.57
C ILE A 119 4.05 -22.09 8.01
N PRO A 120 3.20 -23.15 8.06
CA PRO A 120 3.54 -24.44 7.46
C PRO A 120 3.87 -24.32 5.97
N GLU A 121 4.92 -25.00 5.51
CA GLU A 121 5.40 -24.95 4.11
C GLU A 121 4.29 -25.11 3.06
N ARG A 122 3.41 -26.10 3.25
CA ARG A 122 2.23 -26.35 2.39
C ARG A 122 1.24 -25.18 2.29
N LYS A 123 1.43 -24.11 3.06
CA LYS A 123 0.58 -22.91 3.12
C LYS A 123 1.28 -21.66 2.62
N TRP A 124 2.57 -21.67 2.26
CA TRP A 124 3.26 -20.47 1.81
C TRP A 124 2.64 -19.83 0.57
N GLU A 125 2.23 -20.63 -0.41
CA GLU A 125 1.51 -20.12 -1.60
C GLU A 125 0.20 -19.44 -1.19
N VAL A 126 -0.63 -20.11 -0.40
CA VAL A 126 -1.91 -19.52 0.05
C VAL A 126 -1.67 -18.27 0.89
N ALA A 127 -0.66 -18.28 1.77
CA ALA A 127 -0.28 -17.12 2.59
C ALA A 127 0.27 -15.94 1.78
N SER A 128 0.70 -16.14 0.53
CA SER A 128 1.20 -15.08 -0.35
C SER A 128 0.10 -14.24 -1.02
N TYR A 129 -1.14 -14.76 -1.07
CA TYR A 129 -2.31 -13.98 -1.48
C TYR A 129 -2.71 -13.01 -0.38
N LEU A 130 -3.32 -11.87 -0.74
CA LEU A 130 -3.73 -10.86 0.26
C LEU A 130 -4.70 -11.43 1.30
N ASP A 131 -5.73 -12.15 0.87
CA ASP A 131 -6.70 -12.76 1.79
C ASP A 131 -6.08 -13.88 2.63
N GLY A 132 -5.13 -14.62 2.06
CA GLY A 132 -4.45 -15.69 2.77
C GLY A 132 -3.40 -15.18 3.75
N MET A 133 -2.73 -14.07 3.44
CA MET A 133 -1.81 -13.37 4.33
C MET A 133 -2.49 -12.99 5.64
N GLU A 134 -3.75 -12.56 5.60
CA GLU A 134 -4.49 -12.20 6.81
C GLU A 134 -4.89 -13.39 7.67
N ARG A 135 -5.00 -14.57 7.04
CA ARG A 135 -5.34 -15.81 7.73
C ARG A 135 -4.13 -16.49 8.35
N TYR A 136 -3.00 -16.45 7.66
CA TYR A 136 -1.78 -17.19 8.03
C TYR A 136 -0.68 -16.31 8.60
N GLY A 137 -0.69 -15.03 8.28
CA GLY A 137 0.22 -14.03 8.82
C GLY A 137 -0.24 -13.48 10.14
N ARG A 138 0.70 -12.79 10.79
CA ARG A 138 0.47 -12.06 12.03
C ARG A 138 0.24 -10.59 11.70
N HIS A 139 -0.89 -10.03 12.11
CA HIS A 139 -1.07 -8.59 12.12
C HIS A 139 0.01 -7.94 13.00
N VAL A 140 0.68 -6.92 12.49
CA VAL A 140 1.79 -6.26 13.17
C VAL A 140 1.60 -4.75 13.13
N THR A 141 1.71 -4.11 14.30
CA THR A 141 1.55 -2.66 14.44
C THR A 141 2.90 -1.96 14.24
N LEU A 142 2.90 -0.66 13.95
CA LEU A 142 4.13 0.14 13.87
C LEU A 142 4.91 0.12 15.19
N THR A 143 4.20 0.11 16.32
CA THR A 143 4.78 -0.04 17.66
C THR A 143 5.51 -1.37 17.78
N ALA A 144 4.88 -2.47 17.33
CA ALA A 144 5.48 -3.80 17.35
C ALA A 144 6.71 -3.89 16.43
N ILE A 145 6.61 -3.39 15.18
CA ILE A 145 7.76 -3.31 14.25
C ILE A 145 8.93 -2.59 14.91
N ARG A 146 8.68 -1.46 15.57
CA ARG A 146 9.70 -0.68 16.28
C ARG A 146 10.28 -1.42 17.48
N SER A 147 9.45 -1.99 18.35
CA SER A 147 9.90 -2.64 19.59
C SER A 147 10.61 -3.98 19.34
N GLU A 148 10.19 -4.72 18.30
CA GLU A 148 10.85 -5.95 17.85
C GLU A 148 12.18 -5.65 17.12
N GLY A 149 12.48 -4.38 16.82
CA GLY A 149 13.72 -3.97 16.15
C GLY A 149 13.79 -4.40 14.68
N LEU A 150 12.64 -4.61 14.03
CA LEU A 150 12.59 -5.08 12.65
C LEU A 150 13.16 -4.03 11.71
N ARG A 151 14.22 -4.40 10.98
CA ARG A 151 14.83 -3.60 9.92
C ARG A 151 14.40 -4.14 8.57
N ILE A 152 14.06 -3.24 7.66
CA ILE A 152 13.59 -3.55 6.32
C ILE A 152 14.63 -2.99 5.32
N PRO A 153 15.68 -3.75 4.99
CA PRO A 153 16.71 -3.31 4.04
C PRO A 153 16.23 -3.28 2.59
N LEU A 154 15.09 -3.92 2.28
CA LEU A 154 14.54 -4.00 0.93
C LEU A 154 13.01 -3.80 0.94
N MET A 155 12.53 -2.91 0.08
CA MET A 155 11.12 -2.73 -0.24
C MET A 155 10.88 -3.00 -1.73
N VAL A 156 9.79 -3.69 -2.06
CA VAL A 156 9.41 -4.02 -3.44
C VAL A 156 7.99 -3.56 -3.72
N THR A 157 7.76 -2.95 -4.87
CA THR A 157 6.46 -2.41 -5.30
C THR A 157 6.23 -2.65 -6.78
N GLY A 158 4.99 -2.88 -7.17
CA GLY A 158 4.54 -2.65 -8.54
C GLY A 158 4.16 -1.18 -8.72
N THR A 159 3.92 -0.75 -9.95
CA THR A 159 3.42 0.60 -10.24
C THR A 159 2.68 0.61 -11.57
N GLY A 160 1.92 1.68 -11.83
CA GLY A 160 1.23 1.87 -13.12
C GLY A 160 2.21 2.18 -14.25
N ALA A 161 3.17 3.07 -13.98
CA ALA A 161 4.29 3.38 -14.86
C ALA A 161 5.51 3.82 -14.04
N ILE A 162 6.68 3.88 -14.68
CA ILE A 162 7.95 4.31 -14.08
C ILE A 162 8.90 4.81 -15.16
N ASN A 163 9.79 5.76 -14.86
CA ASN A 163 10.85 6.16 -15.79
C ASN A 163 12.23 5.61 -15.42
N TYR A 164 13.20 5.86 -16.30
CA TYR A 164 14.61 5.49 -16.11
C TYR A 164 15.31 6.20 -14.94
N LYS A 165 14.66 7.18 -14.29
CA LYS A 165 15.14 7.81 -13.04
C LYS A 165 14.54 7.16 -11.79
N GLY A 166 13.82 6.05 -11.94
CA GLY A 166 13.20 5.31 -10.83
C GLY A 166 11.97 6.01 -10.23
N LEU A 167 11.47 7.06 -10.87
CA LEU A 167 10.31 7.80 -10.40
C LEU A 167 9.03 7.13 -10.88
N ARG A 168 8.23 6.69 -9.91
CA ARG A 168 6.99 5.97 -10.15
C ARG A 168 5.85 6.92 -10.46
N PHE A 169 4.99 6.47 -11.34
CA PHE A 169 3.75 7.15 -11.66
C PHE A 169 2.60 6.16 -11.49
N GLY A 170 1.98 6.23 -10.32
CA GLY A 170 0.87 5.37 -9.92
C GLY A 170 -0.50 6.01 -10.16
N LYS A 171 -1.52 5.40 -9.55
CA LYS A 171 -2.92 5.85 -9.59
C LYS A 171 -3.18 7.22 -8.95
N GLY A 172 -2.22 7.70 -8.16
CA GLY A 172 -2.30 9.00 -7.46
C GLY A 172 -2.64 8.91 -5.97
N HIS A 173 -2.82 7.72 -5.38
CA HIS A 173 -3.14 7.57 -3.96
C HIS A 173 -1.93 7.57 -3.01
N GLY A 174 -0.70 7.49 -3.53
CA GLY A 174 0.52 7.61 -2.72
C GLY A 174 0.75 6.50 -1.67
N PHE A 175 0.07 5.35 -1.76
CA PHE A 175 0.13 4.32 -0.71
C PHE A 175 1.54 3.85 -0.38
N PHE A 176 2.38 3.57 -1.38
CA PHE A 176 3.75 3.16 -1.09
C PHE A 176 4.59 4.27 -0.46
N ASP A 177 4.32 5.54 -0.80
CA ASP A 177 4.99 6.67 -0.18
C ASP A 177 4.53 6.84 1.28
N LEU A 178 3.27 6.48 1.60
CA LEU A 178 2.78 6.36 2.98
C LEU A 178 3.47 5.19 3.71
N GLU A 179 3.63 4.03 3.08
CA GLU A 179 4.33 2.87 3.65
C GLU A 179 5.78 3.23 3.98
N TRP A 180 6.49 3.86 3.05
CA TRP A 180 7.81 4.44 3.29
C TRP A 180 7.79 5.43 4.45
N GLY A 181 6.91 6.43 4.41
CA GLY A 181 6.86 7.49 5.41
C GLY A 181 6.56 6.96 6.81
N MET A 182 5.66 5.97 6.95
CA MET A 182 5.37 5.34 8.23
C MET A 182 6.55 4.53 8.76
N LEU A 183 7.14 3.67 7.92
CA LEU A 183 8.27 2.83 8.30
C LEU A 183 9.53 3.67 8.60
N TYR A 184 9.74 4.76 7.87
CA TYR A 184 10.86 5.68 8.09
C TYR A 184 10.71 6.39 9.43
N SER A 185 9.49 6.83 9.76
CA SER A 185 9.19 7.54 11.01
C SER A 185 9.50 6.72 12.27
N ILE A 186 9.37 5.39 12.19
CA ILE A 186 9.71 4.48 13.29
C ILE A 186 11.11 3.89 13.19
N GLY A 187 11.89 4.28 12.16
CA GLY A 187 13.26 3.81 11.92
C GLY A 187 13.36 2.39 11.36
N ALA A 188 12.27 1.79 10.88
CA ALA A 188 12.30 0.45 10.26
C ALA A 188 12.99 0.46 8.88
N VAL A 189 12.91 1.58 8.16
CA VAL A 189 13.64 1.87 6.91
C VAL A 189 14.47 3.14 7.06
N ASN A 190 15.46 3.30 6.20
CA ASN A 190 16.29 4.51 6.08
C ASN A 190 16.71 4.72 4.62
N LYS A 191 17.49 5.78 4.31
CA LYS A 191 17.89 6.08 2.92
C LYS A 191 18.73 4.99 2.24
N ASP A 192 19.36 4.10 3.02
CA ASP A 192 20.12 2.96 2.49
C ASP A 192 19.21 1.78 2.12
N THR A 193 17.98 1.71 2.65
CA THR A 193 16.96 0.74 2.25
C THR A 193 16.79 0.77 0.73
N LYS A 194 16.96 -0.39 0.09
CA LYS A 194 16.81 -0.55 -1.35
C LYS A 194 15.35 -0.65 -1.73
N ILE A 195 15.01 -0.06 -2.88
CA ILE A 195 13.64 -0.03 -3.39
C ILE A 195 13.65 -0.55 -4.81
N ILE A 196 12.78 -1.54 -5.07
CA ILE A 196 12.65 -2.18 -6.36
C ILE A 196 11.23 -1.97 -6.89
N ALA A 197 11.14 -1.47 -8.12
CA ALA A 197 9.92 -1.56 -8.91
C ALA A 197 9.93 -2.82 -9.77
N LEU A 198 8.90 -3.65 -9.67
CA LEU A 198 8.67 -4.80 -10.57
C LEU A 198 7.51 -4.46 -11.51
N VAL A 199 7.78 -4.36 -12.81
CA VAL A 199 6.83 -3.88 -13.82
C VAL A 199 6.96 -4.66 -15.13
N HIS A 200 5.99 -4.54 -16.02
CA HIS A 200 6.16 -4.99 -17.40
C HIS A 200 6.99 -3.96 -18.21
N GLU A 201 7.68 -4.40 -19.27
CA GLU A 201 8.48 -3.54 -20.15
C GLU A 201 7.69 -2.32 -20.68
N CYS A 202 6.40 -2.48 -21.01
CA CYS A 202 5.56 -1.38 -21.53
C CYS A 202 5.25 -0.28 -20.50
N GLN A 203 5.52 -0.53 -19.21
CA GLN A 203 5.30 0.44 -18.14
C GLN A 203 6.54 1.31 -17.89
N VAL A 204 7.66 1.04 -18.58
CA VAL A 204 8.89 1.85 -18.50
C VAL A 204 8.84 2.94 -19.56
N LEU A 205 8.88 4.19 -19.09
CA LEU A 205 8.65 5.39 -19.88
C LEU A 205 9.94 6.23 -20.02
N GLU A 206 10.10 6.88 -21.18
CA GLU A 206 11.20 7.81 -21.43
C GLU A 206 10.89 9.21 -20.91
N GLU A 207 9.62 9.50 -20.63
CA GLU A 207 9.14 10.79 -20.18
C GLU A 207 9.76 11.23 -18.85
N GLU A 208 10.14 12.51 -18.77
CA GLU A 208 10.56 13.11 -17.53
C GLU A 208 9.34 13.43 -16.65
N PHE A 209 9.33 12.86 -15.45
CA PHE A 209 8.33 13.17 -14.44
C PHE A 209 8.88 14.17 -13.43
N LYS A 210 8.05 15.12 -13.04
CA LYS A 210 8.27 15.95 -11.85
C LYS A 210 7.70 15.19 -10.67
N GLY A 211 8.59 14.70 -9.81
CA GLY A 211 8.21 14.10 -8.54
C GLY A 211 7.95 15.17 -7.49
N ASP A 212 7.12 14.82 -6.53
CA ASP A 212 6.92 15.59 -5.31
C ASP A 212 7.96 15.20 -4.26
N GLN A 213 8.10 16.03 -3.22
CA GLN A 213 9.12 15.83 -2.19
C GLN A 213 8.96 14.50 -1.42
N TRP A 214 7.73 13.97 -1.34
CA TRP A 214 7.42 12.70 -0.68
C TRP A 214 7.56 11.47 -1.59
N ASP A 215 7.83 11.64 -2.89
CA ASP A 215 7.90 10.51 -3.80
C ASP A 215 9.11 9.64 -3.49
N THR A 216 8.85 8.34 -3.35
CA THR A 216 9.88 7.35 -3.05
C THR A 216 10.36 6.69 -4.35
N GLY A 217 11.57 7.06 -4.78
CA GLY A 217 12.22 6.58 -5.97
C GLY A 217 12.84 5.18 -5.80
N CYS A 218 12.84 4.41 -6.89
CA CYS A 218 13.33 3.04 -6.92
C CYS A 218 14.80 2.99 -7.34
N ASP A 219 15.64 2.28 -6.59
CA ASP A 219 17.03 1.99 -6.96
C ASP A 219 17.12 1.03 -8.16
N TYR A 220 16.12 0.15 -8.32
CA TYR A 220 16.04 -0.78 -9.44
C TYR A 220 14.65 -0.76 -10.07
N VAL A 221 14.63 -0.86 -11.40
CA VAL A 221 13.43 -1.16 -12.17
C VAL A 221 13.65 -2.50 -12.85
N ILE A 222 12.83 -3.49 -12.49
CA ILE A 222 12.92 -4.85 -13.00
C ILE A 222 11.74 -5.09 -13.92
N THR A 223 12.06 -5.46 -15.16
CA THR A 223 11.08 -5.85 -16.15
C THR A 223 11.14 -7.34 -16.41
N ASN A 224 10.17 -7.85 -17.18
CA ASN A 224 10.20 -9.19 -17.74
C ASN A 224 11.37 -9.44 -18.72
N LYS A 225 12.17 -8.42 -19.05
CA LYS A 225 13.29 -8.53 -20.01
C LYS A 225 14.65 -8.12 -19.45
N ARG A 226 14.69 -7.24 -18.45
CA ARG A 226 15.94 -6.62 -17.99
C ARG A 226 15.86 -6.03 -16.59
N VAL A 227 17.05 -5.77 -16.05
CA VAL A 227 17.28 -5.01 -14.82
C VAL A 227 17.82 -3.64 -15.20
N ILE A 228 17.19 -2.58 -14.71
CA ILE A 228 17.66 -1.19 -14.86
C ILE A 228 18.09 -0.71 -13.48
N THR A 229 19.35 -0.30 -13.35
CA THR A 229 19.89 0.30 -12.11
C THR A 229 19.78 1.82 -12.20
N VAL A 230 19.22 2.43 -11.17
CA VAL A 230 18.99 3.88 -11.09
C VAL A 230 20.04 4.50 -10.16
N ALA A 231 20.89 5.35 -10.73
CA ALA A 231 21.85 6.12 -9.94
C ALA A 231 21.15 7.29 -9.23
N GLY A 232 21.21 7.32 -7.90
CA GLY A 232 20.71 8.44 -7.10
C GLY A 232 19.18 8.55 -7.03
N ALA A 233 18.48 7.41 -6.94
CA ALA A 233 17.03 7.40 -6.71
C ALA A 233 16.65 8.27 -5.50
N ALA A 234 15.72 9.21 -5.72
CA ALA A 234 15.29 10.14 -4.68
C ALA A 234 14.52 9.40 -3.58
N LYS A 235 14.89 9.60 -2.32
CA LYS A 235 14.18 9.02 -1.17
C LYS A 235 13.93 10.10 -0.12
N PRO A 236 12.68 10.28 0.34
CA PRO A 236 12.38 11.25 1.39
C PRO A 236 13.20 10.98 2.65
N GLY A 237 13.79 12.03 3.21
CA GLY A 237 14.54 11.98 4.48
C GLY A 237 13.69 12.24 5.71
N TYR A 238 12.38 12.10 5.59
CA TYR A 238 11.39 12.42 6.60
C TYR A 238 10.19 11.46 6.48
N GLY A 239 9.35 11.47 7.51
CA GLY A 239 8.17 10.64 7.63
C GLY A 239 6.95 11.16 6.87
N ILE A 240 5.76 10.96 7.45
CA ILE A 240 4.50 11.45 6.88
C ILE A 240 4.44 12.98 6.90
N ILE A 241 4.08 13.57 5.76
CA ILE A 241 3.71 14.98 5.66
C ILE A 241 2.19 15.10 5.87
N TRP A 242 1.80 15.35 7.12
CA TRP A 242 0.41 15.24 7.57
C TRP A 242 -0.58 16.16 6.86
N ASP A 243 -0.16 17.36 6.44
CA ASP A 243 -0.98 18.35 5.72
C ASP A 243 -1.19 17.99 4.23
N LYS A 244 -0.51 16.95 3.74
CA LYS A 244 -0.64 16.44 2.37
C LYS A 244 -1.45 15.15 2.26
N LEU A 245 -1.95 14.63 3.38
CA LEU A 245 -2.86 13.48 3.37
C LEU A 245 -4.18 13.86 2.71
N ASP A 246 -4.67 12.99 1.82
CA ASP A 246 -6.02 13.14 1.28
C ASP A 246 -7.06 12.99 2.40
N ARG A 247 -8.19 13.68 2.23
CA ARG A 247 -9.32 13.61 3.16
C ARG A 247 -9.76 12.15 3.34
N GLY A 248 -9.90 11.71 4.59
CA GLY A 248 -10.33 10.35 4.93
C GLY A 248 -9.17 9.37 5.14
N MET A 249 -7.95 9.66 4.67
CA MET A 249 -6.84 8.71 4.81
C MET A 249 -6.50 8.41 6.28
N LEU A 250 -6.50 9.43 7.14
CA LEU A 250 -6.21 9.25 8.57
C LEU A 250 -7.31 8.42 9.26
N GLU A 251 -8.56 8.59 8.84
CA GLU A 251 -9.72 7.87 9.36
C GLU A 251 -9.84 6.44 8.80
N ASP A 252 -9.31 6.17 7.61
CA ASP A 252 -9.40 4.88 6.95
C ASP A 252 -8.18 3.97 7.22
N ILE A 253 -7.00 4.55 7.45
CA ILE A 253 -5.74 3.81 7.62
C ILE A 253 -5.35 3.75 9.09
N GLU A 254 -5.47 2.57 9.68
CA GLU A 254 -5.13 2.36 11.10
C GLU A 254 -3.69 2.72 11.46
N SER A 255 -2.72 2.40 10.60
CA SER A 255 -1.31 2.64 10.86
C SER A 255 -0.96 4.13 10.83
N LEU A 256 -1.72 4.96 10.11
CA LEU A 256 -1.56 6.42 10.19
C LEU A 256 -2.04 6.95 11.54
N ARG A 257 -3.15 6.44 12.08
CA ARG A 257 -3.61 6.81 13.44
C ARG A 257 -2.62 6.37 14.49
N GLU A 258 -2.12 5.14 14.37
CA GLU A 258 -1.10 4.62 15.26
C GLU A 258 0.15 5.50 15.23
N LEU A 259 0.67 5.82 14.04
CA LEU A 259 1.84 6.67 13.90
C LEU A 259 1.63 8.05 14.52
N LYS A 260 0.44 8.64 14.34
CA LYS A 260 0.10 9.93 14.92
C LYS A 260 0.20 9.86 16.46
N ASN A 261 -0.29 8.79 17.07
CA ASN A 261 -0.19 8.57 18.51
C ASN A 261 1.26 8.31 18.98
N ILE A 262 2.09 7.67 18.14
CA ILE A 262 3.51 7.44 18.44
C ILE A 262 4.30 8.76 18.48
N ILE A 263 4.05 9.65 17.51
CA ILE A 263 4.80 10.91 17.33
C ILE A 263 4.22 12.05 18.17
N SER A 264 2.90 12.05 18.39
CA SER A 264 2.16 13.07 19.14
C SER A 264 1.14 12.37 20.04
N PRO A 265 1.58 11.85 21.20
CA PRO A 265 0.69 11.17 22.14
C PRO A 265 -0.45 12.11 22.54
N PRO A 266 -1.72 11.65 22.57
CA PRO A 266 -2.80 12.47 23.10
C PRO A 266 -2.48 12.87 24.54
N GLU A 267 -2.83 14.10 24.90
CA GLU A 267 -2.71 14.55 26.30
C GLU A 267 -3.52 13.59 27.18
N LEU A 268 -2.82 12.93 28.11
CA LEU A 268 -3.47 12.17 29.17
C LEU A 268 -4.23 13.16 30.04
N LYS A 269 -5.55 13.26 29.83
CA LYS A 269 -6.43 13.93 30.78
C LYS A 269 -6.26 13.25 32.13
N SER A 270 -5.88 14.02 33.14
CA SER A 270 -5.64 13.48 34.47
C SER A 270 -6.91 12.76 34.98
N PRO A 271 -6.80 11.69 35.79
CA PRO A 271 -7.97 11.02 36.36
C PRO A 271 -8.92 11.95 37.14
N GLN A 272 -8.43 13.13 37.55
CA GLN A 272 -9.21 14.13 38.28
C GLN A 272 -10.26 14.84 37.40
N GLU A 273 -10.13 14.84 36.07
CA GLU A 273 -11.13 15.45 35.18
C GLU A 273 -12.37 14.56 34.96
N HIS A 274 -12.33 13.30 35.43
CA HIS A 274 -13.44 12.34 35.30
C HIS A 274 -14.30 12.19 36.56
N MET A 275 -14.02 12.94 37.63
CA MET A 275 -14.74 12.87 38.90
C MET A 275 -15.54 14.15 39.17
N ASP A 276 -16.44 14.52 38.25
CA ASP A 276 -17.54 15.41 38.60
C ASP A 276 -18.67 14.58 39.23
N PHE A 277 -18.54 14.28 40.53
CA PHE A 277 -19.59 13.60 41.30
C PHE A 277 -20.85 14.47 41.49
N SER A 278 -20.92 15.67 40.93
CA SER A 278 -22.07 16.54 41.16
C SER A 278 -23.36 16.01 40.52
N GLU A 279 -23.29 15.26 39.42
CA GLU A 279 -24.47 14.62 38.81
C GLU A 279 -24.87 13.31 39.53
N GLU A 280 -23.92 12.43 39.86
CA GLU A 280 -24.23 11.19 40.59
C GLU A 280 -24.67 11.45 42.04
N ALA A 281 -24.09 12.46 42.72
CA ALA A 281 -24.53 12.86 44.06
C ALA A 281 -25.92 13.53 44.04
N ARG A 282 -26.27 14.25 42.97
CA ARG A 282 -27.66 14.75 42.77
C ARG A 282 -28.64 13.59 42.60
N LEU A 283 -28.27 12.57 41.82
CA LEU A 283 -29.11 11.40 41.60
C LEU A 283 -29.34 10.61 42.90
N TYR A 284 -28.33 10.50 43.77
CA TYR A 284 -28.46 9.86 45.08
C TYR A 284 -29.26 10.69 46.11
N MET A 285 -29.15 12.02 46.08
CA MET A 285 -29.93 12.92 46.95
C MET A 285 -31.42 12.97 46.55
N ASP A 286 -31.75 12.88 45.25
CA ASP A 286 -33.14 12.79 44.78
C ASP A 286 -33.79 11.47 45.20
N TYR A 287 -33.05 10.35 45.23
CA TYR A 287 -33.56 9.07 45.73
C TYR A 287 -33.80 9.03 47.25
N ALA A 288 -33.06 9.82 48.03
CA ALA A 288 -33.18 9.88 49.48
C ALA A 288 -34.26 10.87 49.97
N SER A 289 -34.93 11.58 49.06
CA SER A 289 -35.99 12.54 49.40
C SER A 289 -37.42 11.98 49.28
N PHE A 290 -37.55 10.68 48.97
CA PHE A 290 -38.78 9.93 49.14
C PHE A 290 -38.74 9.16 50.47
N ASP A 291 -39.04 9.87 51.56
CA ASP A 291 -39.36 9.25 52.84
C ASP A 291 -40.77 8.63 52.79
N PHE A 292 -40.89 7.44 53.40
CA PHE A 292 -42.14 6.84 53.87
C PHE A 292 -42.66 7.57 55.12
#